data_AF-A0AB34WX65-F1
#
_entry.id   AF-A0AB34WX65-F1
#
_cell.length_a   1.000
_cell.length_b   1.000
_cell.length_c   1.000
_cell.angle_alpha   90.00
_cell.angle_beta   90.00
_cell.angle_gamma   90.00
#
_symmetry.space_group_name_H-M   'P 1'
#
loop_
_entity.id
_entity.type
_entity.pdbx_description
1 polymer ?
#
loop_
_entity_poly.entity_id
_entity_poly.type
_entity_poly.pdbx_seq_one_letter_code
_entity_poly.pdbx_strand_id
1 'polypeptide(L)'
;MKGNIMFKAYPTDNDVITASKWSRQGNPDIHCLVKNNFNPSSSPYNSSVSTYLPPDINISSIFIDESGSRNSKGGFFVIGFVKVRKQALLAREIRQVRQKHHCHNEIKFSSIKTRDLPFYNDLAELIAQSDVRLGGSVYNSTSGFTSRKETWKQQADMARRLVVANINRKGELVNVFLDLVQTPRGQSVAEIVKHDANRVLGGRCVIEAYDMDSRSTDLLQIADLVASSIAYERKNANKPDVKPGKRVSAKAHFSARLRRALELDSFDDTHHGKINILTMNS
;
A
#
# COMPACT_ATOMS: atom_id res chain seq x y z
N MET A 1 -7.06 36.10 -14.28
CA MET A 1 -7.69 36.36 -12.98
C MET A 1 -8.41 35.10 -12.52
N LYS A 2 -8.08 34.58 -11.32
CA LYS A 2 -8.72 33.39 -10.73
C LYS A 2 -10.09 33.79 -10.18
N GLY A 3 -11.17 33.22 -10.72
CA GLY A 3 -12.52 33.37 -10.16
C GLY A 3 -12.85 32.18 -9.26
N ASN A 4 -13.16 32.45 -7.98
CA ASN A 4 -13.64 31.43 -7.04
C ASN A 4 -15.06 30.99 -7.42
N ILE A 5 -15.28 29.67 -7.49
CA ILE A 5 -16.63 29.10 -7.56
C ILE A 5 -17.11 28.93 -6.11
N MET A 6 -18.15 29.68 -5.73
CA MET A 6 -18.86 29.52 -4.47
C MET A 6 -20.05 28.58 -4.69
N PHE A 7 -20.09 27.47 -3.96
CA PHE A 7 -21.30 26.65 -3.82
C PHE A 7 -22.01 27.04 -2.53
N LYS A 8 -23.32 27.32 -2.63
CA LYS A 8 -24.18 27.53 -1.47
C LYS A 8 -25.24 26.43 -1.50
N ALA A 9 -25.21 25.54 -0.51
CA ALA A 9 -26.23 24.52 -0.33
C ALA A 9 -27.37 25.10 0.50
N TYR A 10 -28.62 24.84 0.11
CA TYR A 10 -29.81 25.08 0.92
C TYR A 10 -30.42 23.73 1.29
N PRO A 11 -30.76 23.48 2.56
CA PRO A 11 -31.49 22.29 2.94
C PRO A 11 -32.96 22.46 2.53
N THR A 12 -33.53 21.46 1.86
CA THR A 12 -34.97 21.31 1.67
C THR A 12 -35.37 19.92 2.12
N ASP A 13 -36.46 19.82 2.88
CA ASP A 13 -36.97 18.60 3.55
C ASP A 13 -37.56 17.53 2.61
N ASN A 14 -37.06 17.44 1.37
CA ASN A 14 -37.34 16.33 0.46
C ASN A 14 -36.07 16.08 -0.35
N ASP A 15 -35.60 14.83 -0.37
CA ASP A 15 -34.36 14.36 -1.00
C ASP A 15 -34.29 14.61 -2.52
N VAL A 16 -34.17 15.87 -2.90
CA VAL A 16 -33.93 16.32 -4.28
C VAL A 16 -32.75 17.28 -4.25
N ILE A 17 -31.55 16.77 -4.52
CA ILE A 17 -30.39 17.61 -4.80
C ILE A 17 -30.56 18.15 -6.22
N THR A 18 -30.97 19.41 -6.35
CA THR A 18 -30.92 20.13 -7.62
C THR A 18 -29.56 20.82 -7.76
N ALA A 19 -28.79 20.44 -8.78
CA ALA A 19 -27.60 21.17 -9.20
C ALA A 19 -27.92 21.95 -10.47
N SER A 20 -28.02 23.29 -10.37
CA SER A 20 -28.18 24.16 -11.54
C SER A 20 -26.85 24.80 -11.93
N LYS A 21 -26.41 24.60 -13.18
CA LYS A 21 -25.29 25.33 -13.79
C LYS A 21 -25.84 26.58 -14.47
N TRP A 22 -25.48 27.76 -13.98
CA TRP A 22 -25.82 29.03 -14.65
C TRP A 22 -24.69 29.43 -15.60
N SER A 23 -24.95 29.41 -16.91
CA SER A 23 -24.18 30.18 -17.90
C SER A 23 -24.93 31.48 -18.21
N ARG A 24 -24.21 32.58 -18.44
CA ARG A 24 -24.78 33.92 -18.67
C ARG A 24 -25.37 34.15 -20.07
N GLN A 25 -25.56 33.12 -20.88
CA GLN A 25 -26.16 33.24 -22.22
C GLN A 25 -27.16 32.11 -22.41
N GLY A 26 -28.42 32.50 -22.58
CA GLY A 26 -29.57 31.62 -22.52
C GLY A 26 -29.68 30.63 -23.67
N ASN A 27 -30.01 29.38 -23.32
CA ASN A 27 -31.21 28.67 -23.77
C ASN A 27 -31.30 27.35 -22.96
N PRO A 28 -32.36 27.09 -22.16
CA PRO A 28 -32.44 25.88 -21.35
C PRO A 28 -33.31 24.83 -22.06
N ASP A 29 -32.72 23.97 -22.88
CA ASP A 29 -33.42 22.79 -23.38
C ASP A 29 -32.52 21.57 -23.27
N ILE A 30 -32.67 20.84 -22.16
CA ILE A 30 -32.67 19.37 -22.04
C ILE A 30 -33.30 19.08 -20.67
N HIS A 31 -34.61 18.83 -20.68
CA HIS A 31 -35.32 18.27 -19.53
C HIS A 31 -35.23 16.75 -19.58
N CYS A 32 -34.30 16.15 -18.84
CA CYS A 32 -34.39 14.73 -18.51
C CYS A 32 -35.45 14.55 -17.41
N LEU A 33 -36.72 14.44 -17.81
CA LEU A 33 -37.82 14.05 -16.92
C LEU A 33 -37.74 12.53 -16.67
N VAL A 34 -37.18 12.11 -15.54
CA VAL A 34 -37.44 10.77 -15.02
C VAL A 34 -38.84 10.80 -14.38
N LYS A 35 -39.86 10.43 -15.16
CA LYS A 35 -41.20 10.17 -14.63
C LYS A 35 -41.17 8.84 -13.86
N ASN A 36 -41.06 8.90 -12.55
CA ASN A 36 -41.33 7.75 -11.68
C ASN A 36 -42.84 7.51 -11.59
N ASN A 37 -43.39 6.74 -12.53
CA ASN A 37 -44.71 6.11 -12.35
C ASN A 37 -44.53 4.82 -11.55
N PHE A 38 -44.31 4.93 -10.23
CA PHE A 38 -44.34 3.78 -9.33
C PHE A 38 -45.57 3.88 -8.42
N ASN A 39 -46.52 2.96 -8.63
CA ASN A 39 -47.71 2.77 -7.80
C ASN A 39 -47.27 1.96 -6.54
N PRO A 40 -47.34 2.51 -5.31
CA PRO A 40 -46.62 1.93 -4.17
C PRO A 40 -47.32 0.75 -3.47
N SER A 41 -48.43 0.23 -3.98
CA SER A 41 -49.28 -0.71 -3.23
C SER A 41 -49.15 -2.19 -3.61
N SER A 42 -48.17 -2.62 -4.42
CA SER A 42 -48.03 -4.05 -4.76
C SER A 42 -46.62 -4.54 -5.11
N SER A 43 -45.56 -4.05 -4.46
CA SER A 43 -44.19 -4.59 -4.66
C SER A 43 -43.72 -5.42 -3.47
N PRO A 44 -43.40 -6.72 -3.64
CA PRO A 44 -42.84 -7.56 -2.57
C PRO A 44 -41.36 -7.27 -2.28
N TYR A 45 -40.75 -6.28 -2.94
CA TYR A 45 -39.35 -5.89 -2.72
C TYR A 45 -39.27 -4.54 -2.02
N ASN A 46 -39.48 -4.57 -0.71
CA ASN A 46 -39.10 -3.47 0.18
C ASN A 46 -37.90 -3.92 1.03
N SER A 47 -36.82 -4.35 0.37
CA SER A 47 -35.52 -4.46 1.02
C SER A 47 -34.81 -3.12 0.80
N SER A 48 -34.75 -2.28 1.83
CA SER A 48 -33.90 -1.10 1.87
C SER A 48 -32.47 -1.51 1.51
N VAL A 49 -32.02 -1.19 0.30
CA VAL A 49 -30.64 -1.44 -0.12
C VAL A 49 -29.76 -0.54 0.73
N SER A 50 -29.02 -1.12 1.68
CA SER A 50 -28.03 -0.37 2.45
C SER A 50 -26.99 0.19 1.48
N THR A 51 -26.87 1.51 1.44
CA THR A 51 -25.83 2.23 0.68
C THR A 51 -24.48 2.23 1.41
N TYR A 52 -24.44 1.72 2.64
CA TYR A 52 -23.26 1.66 3.49
C TYR A 52 -22.82 0.22 3.73
N LEU A 53 -21.51 0.03 3.88
CA LEU A 53 -20.96 -1.22 4.36
C LEU A 53 -21.37 -1.45 5.82
N PRO A 54 -21.63 -2.70 6.23
CA PRO A 54 -21.88 -3.04 7.63
C PRO A 54 -20.74 -2.53 8.54
N PRO A 55 -21.04 -2.10 9.78
CA PRO A 55 -20.07 -1.46 10.67
C PRO A 55 -18.94 -2.38 11.15
N ASP A 56 -19.14 -3.70 11.07
CA ASP A 56 -18.14 -4.72 11.38
C ASP A 56 -17.15 -4.96 10.22
N ILE A 57 -17.45 -4.44 9.02
CA ILE A 57 -16.55 -4.53 7.87
C ILE A 57 -15.44 -3.48 8.00
N ASN A 58 -14.23 -4.00 8.09
CA ASN A 58 -13.03 -3.19 8.09
C ASN A 58 -12.51 -2.96 6.68
N ILE A 59 -12.04 -1.74 6.39
CA ILE A 59 -11.36 -1.42 5.13
C ILE A 59 -9.92 -1.06 5.43
N SER A 60 -8.99 -1.60 4.65
CA SER A 60 -7.59 -1.19 4.69
C SER A 60 -6.97 -1.09 3.30
N SER A 61 -5.77 -0.53 3.23
CA SER A 61 -4.98 -0.43 2.02
C SER A 61 -3.63 -1.10 2.26
N ILE A 62 -3.21 -1.95 1.34
CA ILE A 62 -1.92 -2.66 1.38
C ILE A 62 -1.04 -2.08 0.26
N PHE A 63 0.09 -1.51 0.63
CA PHE A 63 1.13 -1.02 -0.28
C PHE A 63 2.24 -2.05 -0.32
N ILE A 64 2.68 -2.44 -1.52
CA ILE A 64 3.63 -3.51 -1.75
C ILE A 64 4.74 -3.01 -2.65
N ASP A 65 5.98 -3.21 -2.20
CA ASP A 65 7.18 -2.97 -3.00
C ASP A 65 8.17 -4.11 -2.78
N GLU A 66 9.18 -4.19 -3.63
CA GLU A 66 10.14 -5.27 -3.69
C GLU A 66 11.58 -4.80 -3.53
N SER A 67 12.41 -5.63 -2.92
CA SER A 67 13.84 -5.38 -2.81
C SER A 67 14.64 -6.60 -3.22
N GLY A 68 15.66 -6.34 -4.05
CA GLY A 68 16.49 -7.36 -4.66
C GLY A 68 16.08 -7.69 -6.09
N SER A 69 16.82 -8.59 -6.72
CA SER A 69 16.54 -9.04 -8.08
C SER A 69 16.89 -10.52 -8.21
N ARG A 70 16.30 -11.16 -9.22
CA ARG A 70 16.68 -12.52 -9.62
C ARG A 70 18.20 -12.55 -9.89
N ASN A 71 18.90 -13.50 -9.27
CA ASN A 71 20.37 -13.67 -9.37
C ASN A 71 21.22 -12.55 -8.73
N SER A 72 20.65 -11.73 -7.84
CA SER A 72 21.45 -10.79 -7.06
C SER A 72 22.49 -11.54 -6.21
N LYS A 73 23.79 -11.20 -6.39
CA LYS A 73 24.89 -11.79 -5.60
C LYS A 73 24.64 -11.53 -4.11
N GLY A 74 24.28 -12.58 -3.37
CA GLY A 74 24.11 -12.57 -1.92
C GLY A 74 22.68 -12.53 -1.37
N GLY A 75 21.74 -13.32 -1.92
CA GLY A 75 21.00 -14.24 -1.03
C GLY A 75 19.48 -14.12 -0.96
N PHE A 76 18.86 -12.96 -1.18
CA PHE A 76 17.42 -12.81 -0.94
C PHE A 76 16.71 -11.85 -1.90
N PHE A 77 15.44 -12.11 -2.14
CA PHE A 77 14.46 -11.26 -2.79
C PHE A 77 13.27 -11.08 -1.84
N VAL A 78 12.92 -9.84 -1.52
CA VAL A 78 11.92 -9.54 -0.49
C VAL A 78 10.76 -8.80 -1.13
N ILE A 79 9.54 -9.29 -0.90
CA ILE A 79 8.32 -8.50 -1.13
C ILE A 79 7.92 -7.92 0.22
N GLY A 80 8.07 -6.61 0.40
CA GLY A 80 7.68 -5.90 1.62
C GLY A 80 6.29 -5.31 1.50
N PHE A 81 5.68 -5.00 2.64
CA PHE A 81 4.38 -4.33 2.66
C PHE A 81 4.19 -3.36 3.82
N VAL A 82 3.27 -2.43 3.60
CA VAL A 82 2.63 -1.61 4.63
C VAL A 82 1.13 -1.69 4.44
N LYS A 83 0.42 -2.10 5.49
CA LYS A 83 -1.04 -2.13 5.55
C LYS A 83 -1.53 -1.08 6.53
N VAL A 84 -2.46 -0.24 6.08
CA VAL A 84 -2.96 0.90 6.86
C VAL A 84 -4.48 1.03 6.71
N ARG A 85 -5.17 1.36 7.79
CA ARG A 85 -6.62 1.65 7.76
C ARG A 85 -6.91 3.11 7.40
N LYS A 86 -6.15 4.04 7.99
CA LYS A 86 -6.34 5.50 7.83
C LYS A 86 -5.26 6.14 6.96
N GLN A 87 -5.15 5.70 5.69
CA GLN A 87 -4.07 6.12 4.77
C GLN A 87 -3.90 7.64 4.67
N ALA A 88 -4.99 8.40 4.60
CA ALA A 88 -4.96 9.85 4.40
C ALA A 88 -4.40 10.60 5.62
N LEU A 89 -4.60 10.06 6.83
CA LEU A 89 -4.02 10.64 8.04
C LEU A 89 -2.52 10.37 8.09
N LEU A 90 -2.11 9.12 7.87
CA LEU A 90 -0.69 8.77 7.85
C LEU A 90 0.07 9.54 6.77
N ALA A 91 -0.50 9.71 5.58
CA ALA A 91 0.11 10.52 4.52
C ALA A 91 0.33 11.99 4.93
N ARG A 92 -0.56 12.57 5.75
CA ARG A 92 -0.37 13.93 6.28
C ARG A 92 0.75 14.00 7.30
N GLU A 93 0.85 13.02 8.19
CA GLU A 93 1.95 12.94 9.16
C GLU A 93 3.30 12.77 8.45
N ILE A 94 3.37 11.89 7.44
CA ILE A 94 4.60 11.73 6.63
C ILE A 94 4.96 13.06 5.95
N ARG A 95 3.97 13.77 5.41
CA ARG A 95 4.18 15.10 4.81
C ARG A 95 4.75 16.11 5.81
N GLN A 96 4.29 16.11 7.07
CA GLN A 96 4.85 16.97 8.11
C GLN A 96 6.33 16.65 8.36
N VAL A 97 6.69 15.36 8.44
CA VAL A 97 8.09 14.94 8.57
C VAL A 97 8.91 15.39 7.37
N ARG A 98 8.40 15.23 6.14
CA ARG A 98 9.07 15.72 4.93
C ARG A 98 9.31 17.23 4.98
N GLN A 99 8.31 18.01 5.42
CA GLN A 99 8.41 19.46 5.54
C GLN A 99 9.44 19.89 6.58
N LYS A 100 9.44 19.25 7.76
CA LYS A 100 10.42 19.49 8.84
C LYS A 100 11.86 19.35 8.35
N HIS A 101 12.12 18.40 7.47
CA HIS A 101 13.47 18.08 6.97
C HIS A 101 13.75 18.64 5.56
N HIS A 102 12.85 19.45 4.99
CA HIS A 102 12.97 19.95 3.62
C HIS A 102 13.22 18.86 2.56
N CYS A 103 12.64 17.67 2.77
CA CYS A 103 12.76 16.57 1.84
C CYS A 103 11.72 16.71 0.74
N HIS A 104 12.16 16.93 -0.51
CA HIS A 104 11.29 17.06 -1.68
C HIS A 104 11.43 15.89 -2.66
N ASN A 105 12.51 15.13 -2.53
CA ASN A 105 12.80 13.98 -3.39
C ASN A 105 11.98 12.76 -2.98
N GLU A 106 12.02 11.77 -3.87
CA GLU A 106 11.53 10.43 -3.62
C GLU A 106 12.32 9.78 -2.46
N ILE A 107 11.58 9.17 -1.55
CA ILE A 107 12.11 8.39 -0.43
C ILE A 107 12.51 7.03 -0.99
N LYS A 108 13.80 6.69 -0.89
CA LYS A 108 14.34 5.42 -1.41
C LYS A 108 15.45 4.93 -0.52
N PHE A 109 15.40 3.65 -0.14
CA PHE A 109 16.42 3.04 0.70
C PHE A 109 17.81 3.13 0.07
N SER A 110 17.88 2.93 -1.24
CA SER A 110 19.12 3.00 -2.02
C SER A 110 19.80 4.37 -1.97
N SER A 111 19.02 5.43 -1.74
CA SER A 111 19.43 6.84 -1.71
C SER A 111 19.78 7.38 -0.33
N ILE A 112 19.66 6.57 0.74
CA ILE A 112 19.97 7.01 2.11
C ILE A 112 21.45 7.38 2.22
N LYS A 113 21.71 8.63 2.60
CA LYS A 113 23.03 9.19 2.91
C LYS A 113 23.08 9.66 4.36
N THR A 114 24.28 9.78 4.93
CA THR A 114 24.48 10.20 6.33
C THR A 114 23.80 11.52 6.66
N ARG A 115 23.85 12.50 5.75
CA ARG A 115 23.21 13.82 5.92
C ARG A 115 21.67 13.74 6.04
N ASP A 116 21.06 12.70 5.48
CA ASP A 116 19.61 12.55 5.40
C ASP A 116 19.08 11.68 6.57
N LEU A 117 19.96 11.14 7.43
CA LEU A 117 19.58 10.28 8.54
C LEU A 117 18.57 10.89 9.52
N PRO A 118 18.62 12.17 9.88
CA PRO A 118 17.59 12.77 10.74
C PRO A 118 16.18 12.59 10.18
N PHE A 119 16.00 12.81 8.87
CA PHE A 119 14.72 12.61 8.18
C PHE A 119 14.26 11.15 8.24
N TYR A 120 15.15 10.22 7.88
CA TYR A 120 14.82 8.80 7.86
C TYR A 120 14.57 8.22 9.26
N ASN A 121 15.26 8.73 10.28
CA ASN A 121 15.02 8.32 11.67
C ASN A 121 13.66 8.80 12.17
N ASP A 122 13.27 10.04 11.90
CA ASP A 122 11.94 10.55 12.25
C ASP A 122 10.83 9.78 11.50
N LEU A 123 11.08 9.43 10.24
CA LEU A 123 10.15 8.61 9.46
C LEU A 123 10.00 7.20 10.07
N ALA A 124 11.10 6.56 10.48
CA ALA A 124 11.07 5.26 11.16
C ALA A 124 10.23 5.31 12.44
N GLU A 125 10.43 6.33 13.27
CA GLU A 125 9.66 6.53 14.50
C GLU A 125 8.18 6.77 14.22
N LEU A 126 7.84 7.61 13.23
CA LEU A 126 6.46 7.84 12.84
C LEU A 126 5.76 6.54 12.42
N ILE A 127 6.39 5.73 11.57
CA ILE A 127 5.84 4.44 11.12
C ILE A 127 5.67 3.48 12.30
N ALA A 128 6.67 3.45 13.20
CA ALA A 128 6.64 2.64 14.41
C ALA A 128 5.57 3.06 15.42
N GLN A 129 5.16 4.32 15.44
CA GLN A 129 4.08 4.79 16.31
C GLN A 129 2.70 4.74 15.65
N SER A 130 2.66 4.58 14.32
CA SER A 130 1.42 4.53 13.56
C SER A 130 0.69 3.19 13.69
N ASP A 131 -0.65 3.26 13.59
CA ASP A 131 -1.54 2.10 13.43
C ASP A 131 -1.44 1.54 12.00
N VAL A 132 -0.35 0.83 11.77
CA VAL A 132 -0.03 0.11 10.53
C VAL A 132 0.35 -1.32 10.87
N ARG A 133 0.19 -2.23 9.91
CA ARG A 133 0.84 -3.55 9.92
C ARG A 133 1.88 -3.57 8.81
N LEU A 134 3.07 -4.09 9.07
CA LEU A 134 4.14 -4.12 8.07
C LEU A 134 4.96 -5.41 8.15
N GLY A 135 5.81 -5.62 7.16
CA GLY A 135 6.73 -6.74 7.14
C GLY A 135 7.01 -7.15 5.70
N GLY A 136 7.22 -8.45 5.47
CA GLY A 136 7.53 -8.94 4.14
C GLY A 136 7.67 -10.45 4.03
N SER A 137 7.63 -10.93 2.80
CA SER A 137 7.94 -12.31 2.46
C SER A 137 9.34 -12.37 1.86
N VAL A 138 10.22 -13.16 2.48
CA VAL A 138 11.63 -13.30 2.10
C VAL A 138 11.79 -14.57 1.27
N TYR A 139 12.31 -14.43 0.05
CA TYR A 139 12.59 -15.53 -0.86
C TYR A 139 14.08 -15.63 -1.08
N ASN A 140 14.59 -16.84 -1.29
CA ASN A 140 15.95 -17.00 -1.80
C ASN A 140 16.02 -16.48 -3.25
N SER A 141 16.97 -15.60 -3.57
CA SER A 141 17.02 -14.97 -4.90
C SER A 141 17.45 -15.90 -6.04
N THR A 142 17.98 -17.09 -5.74
CA THR A 142 18.35 -18.11 -6.73
C THR A 142 17.36 -19.26 -6.78
N SER A 143 16.90 -19.79 -5.64
CA SER A 143 15.96 -20.92 -5.61
C SER A 143 14.49 -20.52 -5.49
N GLY A 144 14.19 -19.29 -5.05
CA GLY A 144 12.83 -18.76 -4.96
C GLY A 144 12.22 -18.42 -6.31
N PHE A 145 13.04 -18.36 -7.36
CA PHE A 145 12.60 -18.17 -8.73
C PHE A 145 12.73 -19.47 -9.53
N THR A 146 11.66 -19.84 -10.23
CA THR A 146 11.68 -20.93 -11.20
C THR A 146 12.03 -20.40 -12.59
N SER A 147 12.87 -21.12 -13.36
CA SER A 147 13.19 -20.76 -14.74
C SER A 147 11.99 -20.88 -15.69
N ARG A 148 10.93 -21.60 -15.29
CA ARG A 148 9.77 -21.91 -16.13
C ARG A 148 8.73 -20.80 -16.20
N LYS A 149 8.83 -19.78 -15.35
CA LYS A 149 7.83 -18.70 -15.23
C LYS A 149 8.50 -17.35 -15.43
N GLU A 150 7.83 -16.45 -16.14
CA GLU A 150 8.31 -15.07 -16.31
C GLU A 150 8.41 -14.36 -14.95
N THR A 151 9.43 -13.52 -14.76
CA THR A 151 9.71 -12.85 -13.48
C THR A 151 8.50 -12.10 -12.94
N TRP A 152 7.82 -11.32 -13.79
CA TRP A 152 6.64 -10.54 -13.39
C TRP A 152 5.48 -11.42 -12.89
N LYS A 153 5.28 -12.61 -13.49
CA LYS A 153 4.27 -13.57 -13.01
C LYS A 153 4.67 -14.21 -11.68
N GLN A 154 5.97 -14.36 -11.43
CA GLN A 154 6.47 -14.86 -10.16
C GLN A 154 6.28 -13.81 -9.07
N GLN A 155 6.62 -12.55 -9.35
CA GLN A 155 6.33 -11.42 -8.48
C GLN A 155 4.83 -11.32 -8.15
N ALA A 156 3.96 -11.49 -9.14
CA ALA A 156 2.51 -11.54 -8.91
C ALA A 156 2.10 -12.67 -7.94
N ASP A 157 2.66 -13.88 -8.07
CA ASP A 157 2.37 -14.96 -7.12
C ASP A 157 2.92 -14.67 -5.71
N MET A 158 4.12 -14.10 -5.62
CA MET A 158 4.73 -13.73 -4.35
C MET A 158 3.92 -12.63 -3.63
N ALA A 159 3.52 -11.58 -4.37
CA ALA A 159 2.65 -10.51 -3.86
C ALA A 159 1.27 -11.06 -3.44
N ARG A 160 0.67 -11.94 -4.24
CA ARG A 160 -0.59 -12.61 -3.90
C ARG A 160 -0.48 -13.39 -2.58
N ARG A 161 0.58 -14.19 -2.38
CA ARG A 161 0.81 -14.92 -1.11
C ARG A 161 0.85 -13.97 0.06
N LEU A 162 1.57 -12.86 -0.09
CA LEU A 162 1.66 -11.82 0.94
C LEU A 162 0.29 -11.20 1.24
N VAL A 163 -0.48 -10.83 0.22
CA VAL A 163 -1.83 -10.25 0.39
C VAL A 163 -2.73 -11.21 1.15
N VAL A 164 -2.83 -12.46 0.72
CA VAL A 164 -3.69 -13.48 1.35
C VAL A 164 -3.32 -13.71 2.81
N ALA A 165 -2.03 -13.69 3.15
CA ALA A 165 -1.55 -13.89 4.52
C ALA A 165 -1.82 -12.69 5.45
N ASN A 166 -2.11 -11.51 4.90
CA ASN A 166 -2.25 -10.27 5.67
C ASN A 166 -3.67 -9.69 5.68
N ILE A 167 -4.65 -10.35 5.06
CA ILE A 167 -6.08 -10.03 5.17
C ILE A 167 -6.70 -10.78 6.35
N ASN A 168 -7.47 -10.08 7.18
CA ASN A 168 -8.30 -10.69 8.20
C ASN A 168 -9.55 -11.29 7.55
N ARG A 169 -9.66 -12.62 7.58
CA ARG A 169 -10.79 -13.35 6.98
C ARG A 169 -12.14 -13.05 7.63
N LYS A 170 -12.17 -12.48 8.83
CA LYS A 170 -13.40 -12.10 9.54
C LYS A 170 -13.77 -10.65 9.20
N GLY A 171 -14.23 -10.41 7.97
CA GLY A 171 -14.85 -9.13 7.59
C GLY A 171 -13.88 -8.00 7.28
N GLU A 172 -12.79 -8.27 6.56
CA GLU A 172 -11.93 -7.21 6.04
C GLU A 172 -11.93 -7.16 4.50
N LEU A 173 -12.06 -5.93 4.00
CA LEU A 173 -11.89 -5.60 2.60
C LEU A 173 -10.61 -4.77 2.43
N VAL A 174 -9.90 -4.99 1.32
CA VAL A 174 -8.64 -4.29 1.05
C VAL A 174 -8.55 -3.74 -0.36
N ASN A 175 -7.93 -2.57 -0.47
CA ASN A 175 -7.33 -2.10 -1.72
C ASN A 175 -5.84 -2.47 -1.71
N VAL A 176 -5.31 -2.89 -2.86
CA VAL A 176 -3.89 -3.24 -2.99
C VAL A 176 -3.20 -2.29 -3.97
N PHE A 177 -2.05 -1.77 -3.59
CA PHE A 177 -1.23 -0.89 -4.42
C PHE A 177 0.15 -1.50 -4.55
N LEU A 178 0.55 -1.82 -5.78
CA LEU A 178 1.84 -2.45 -6.07
C LEU A 178 2.71 -1.46 -6.86
N ASP A 179 4.02 -1.49 -6.63
CA ASP A 179 4.95 -0.75 -7.49
C ASP A 179 4.85 -1.26 -8.93
N LEU A 180 4.99 -0.33 -9.88
CA LEU A 180 4.78 -0.59 -11.29
C LEU A 180 5.89 -1.48 -11.84
N VAL A 181 5.56 -2.73 -12.10
CA VAL A 181 6.44 -3.69 -12.78
C VAL A 181 6.18 -3.66 -14.29
N GLN A 182 7.25 -3.83 -15.08
CA GLN A 182 7.12 -3.99 -16.53
C GLN A 182 6.46 -5.33 -16.89
N THR A 183 5.32 -5.25 -17.58
CA THR A 183 4.56 -6.39 -18.07
C THR A 183 4.35 -6.33 -19.59
N PRO A 184 4.10 -7.48 -20.24
CA PRO A 184 3.63 -7.49 -21.63
C PRO A 184 2.32 -6.71 -21.80
N ARG A 185 2.05 -6.22 -23.01
CA ARG A 185 0.83 -5.48 -23.33
C ARG A 185 -0.41 -6.28 -22.93
N GLY A 186 -1.32 -5.63 -22.20
CA GLY A 186 -2.58 -6.23 -21.74
C GLY A 186 -2.45 -7.12 -20.50
N GLN A 187 -1.28 -7.16 -19.86
CA GLN A 187 -1.04 -7.87 -18.61
C GLN A 187 -0.84 -6.86 -17.47
N SER A 188 -1.42 -7.13 -16.31
CA SER A 188 -1.25 -6.33 -15.10
C SER A 188 -0.95 -7.25 -13.92
N VAL A 189 0.07 -6.89 -13.12
CA VAL A 189 0.38 -7.61 -11.87
C VAL A 189 -0.76 -7.44 -10.89
N ALA A 190 -1.26 -6.21 -10.73
CA ALA A 190 -2.40 -5.89 -9.88
C ALA A 190 -3.65 -6.74 -10.19
N GLU A 191 -4.06 -6.85 -11.45
CA GLU A 191 -5.24 -7.64 -11.82
C GLU A 191 -5.07 -9.13 -11.48
N ILE A 192 -3.88 -9.70 -11.71
CA ILE A 192 -3.59 -11.09 -11.33
C ILE A 192 -3.65 -11.25 -9.81
N VAL A 193 -3.04 -10.33 -9.06
CA VAL A 193 -3.03 -10.38 -7.59
C VAL A 193 -4.45 -10.32 -7.04
N LYS A 194 -5.28 -9.40 -7.54
CA LYS A 194 -6.70 -9.27 -7.16
C LYS A 194 -7.47 -10.56 -7.44
N HIS A 195 -7.42 -11.03 -8.68
CA HIS A 195 -8.18 -12.22 -9.10
C HIS A 195 -7.75 -13.46 -8.30
N ASP A 196 -6.45 -13.71 -8.21
CA ASP A 196 -5.94 -14.92 -7.60
C ASP A 196 -6.03 -14.89 -6.07
N ALA A 197 -5.89 -13.73 -5.42
CA ALA A 197 -6.11 -13.60 -3.99
C ALA A 197 -7.58 -13.87 -3.63
N ASN A 198 -8.52 -13.28 -4.38
CA ASN A 198 -9.96 -13.52 -4.16
C ASN A 198 -10.34 -14.99 -4.42
N ARG A 199 -9.75 -15.63 -5.44
CA ARG A 199 -9.94 -17.07 -5.68
C ARG A 199 -9.50 -17.90 -4.48
N VAL A 200 -8.34 -17.60 -3.88
CA VAL A 200 -7.82 -18.33 -2.70
C VAL A 200 -8.62 -18.03 -1.44
N LEU A 201 -9.12 -16.79 -1.28
CA LEU A 201 -9.92 -16.38 -0.13
C LEU A 201 -11.39 -16.85 -0.22
N GLY A 202 -11.83 -17.31 -1.38
CA GLY A 202 -13.21 -17.77 -1.60
C GLY A 202 -14.23 -16.62 -1.61
N GLY A 203 -13.81 -15.38 -1.83
CA GLY A 203 -14.66 -14.20 -1.76
C GLY A 203 -13.99 -12.92 -2.23
N ARG A 204 -14.77 -11.84 -2.36
CA ARG A 204 -14.29 -10.53 -2.82
C ARG A 204 -13.68 -9.71 -1.68
N CYS A 205 -12.59 -10.21 -1.10
CA CYS A 205 -11.85 -9.53 -0.02
C CYS A 205 -10.92 -8.42 -0.55
N VAL A 206 -10.32 -8.62 -1.73
CA VAL A 206 -9.60 -7.58 -2.46
C VAL A 206 -10.61 -6.86 -3.35
N ILE A 207 -10.94 -5.61 -3.00
CA ILE A 207 -11.92 -4.82 -3.76
C ILE A 207 -11.30 -4.42 -5.08
N GLU A 208 -10.14 -3.76 -5.04
CA GLU A 208 -9.37 -3.30 -6.18
C GLU A 208 -7.87 -3.44 -5.95
N ALA A 209 -7.12 -3.54 -7.05
CA ALA A 209 -5.67 -3.53 -7.04
C ALA A 209 -5.15 -2.58 -8.13
N TYR A 210 -4.03 -1.91 -7.87
CA TYR A 210 -3.46 -0.91 -8.78
C TYR A 210 -1.96 -1.09 -8.92
N ASP A 211 -1.48 -1.05 -10.16
CA ASP A 211 -0.06 -0.84 -10.45
C ASP A 211 0.20 0.69 -10.39
N MET A 212 1.12 1.14 -9.54
CA MET A 212 1.39 2.55 -9.27
C MET A 212 2.86 2.90 -9.46
N ASP A 213 3.14 4.08 -10.04
CA ASP A 213 4.49 4.66 -9.96
C ASP A 213 4.80 4.97 -8.49
N SER A 214 5.94 4.49 -7.98
CA SER A 214 6.43 4.70 -6.60
C SER A 214 6.43 6.18 -6.18
N ARG A 215 6.53 7.13 -7.11
CA ARG A 215 6.44 8.57 -6.81
C ARG A 215 5.04 9.06 -6.47
N SER A 216 4.01 8.25 -6.71
CA SER A 216 2.61 8.64 -6.53
C SER A 216 2.20 8.74 -5.06
N THR A 217 2.86 8.00 -4.17
CA THR A 217 2.51 7.98 -2.75
C THR A 217 3.70 7.61 -1.88
N ASP A 218 3.86 8.35 -0.78
CA ASP A 218 4.89 8.07 0.21
C ASP A 218 4.72 6.69 0.86
N LEU A 219 3.50 6.14 0.90
CA LEU A 219 3.24 4.81 1.51
C LEU A 219 3.85 3.66 0.70
N LEU A 220 3.94 3.81 -0.63
CA LEU A 220 4.61 2.84 -1.49
C LEU A 220 6.14 2.94 -1.31
N GLN A 221 6.66 4.16 -1.20
CA GLN A 221 8.07 4.38 -0.86
C GLN A 221 8.43 3.87 0.55
N ILE A 222 7.51 3.90 1.51
CA ILE A 222 7.73 3.26 2.81
C ILE A 222 7.77 1.74 2.68
N ALA A 223 6.96 1.13 1.80
CA ALA A 223 7.08 -0.29 1.51
C ALA A 223 8.47 -0.65 0.94
N ASP A 224 9.08 0.19 0.09
CA ASP A 224 10.52 0.05 -0.29
C ASP A 224 11.41 0.04 0.94
N LEU A 225 11.27 1.04 1.84
CA LEU A 225 12.11 1.12 3.04
C LEU A 225 12.01 -0.13 3.91
N VAL A 226 10.81 -0.71 4.03
CA VAL A 226 10.57 -1.96 4.77
C VAL A 226 11.23 -3.14 4.04
N ALA A 227 10.91 -3.35 2.75
CA ALA A 227 11.44 -4.45 1.95
C ALA A 227 12.98 -4.43 1.94
N SER A 228 13.55 -3.24 1.69
CA SER A 228 14.98 -3.02 1.60
C SER A 228 15.69 -3.11 2.95
N SER A 229 15.05 -2.76 4.07
CA SER A 229 15.64 -2.98 5.41
C SER A 229 15.73 -4.45 5.76
N ILE A 230 14.67 -5.22 5.49
CA ILE A 230 14.66 -6.68 5.68
C ILE A 230 15.75 -7.31 4.80
N ALA A 231 15.76 -6.98 3.50
CA ALA A 231 16.77 -7.51 2.57
C ALA A 231 18.20 -7.13 2.99
N TYR A 232 18.41 -5.90 3.45
CA TYR A 232 19.70 -5.42 3.91
C TYR A 232 20.20 -6.23 5.11
N GLU A 233 19.37 -6.44 6.13
CA GLU A 233 19.79 -7.18 7.32
C GLU A 233 20.06 -8.65 6.99
N ARG A 234 19.16 -9.32 6.27
CA ARG A 234 19.31 -10.73 5.86
C ARG A 234 20.59 -10.97 5.05
N LYS A 235 20.96 -10.03 4.17
CA LYS A 235 22.20 -10.09 3.39
C LYS A 235 23.47 -9.92 4.23
N ASN A 236 23.37 -9.25 5.38
CA ASN A 236 24.52 -8.92 6.22
C ASN A 236 24.61 -9.80 7.48
N ALA A 237 23.56 -10.55 7.85
CA ALA A 237 23.53 -11.41 9.03
C ALA A 237 24.68 -12.45 9.08
N ASN A 238 25.10 -12.96 7.92
CA ASN A 238 26.16 -13.97 7.82
C ASN A 238 27.55 -13.39 7.47
N LYS A 239 27.70 -12.06 7.47
CA LYS A 239 29.00 -11.45 7.22
C LYS A 239 29.75 -11.32 8.54
N PRO A 240 31.07 -11.61 8.58
CA PRO A 240 31.85 -11.38 9.78
C PRO A 240 31.71 -9.92 10.21
N ASP A 241 31.74 -9.70 11.53
CA ASP A 241 31.59 -8.39 12.14
C ASP A 241 32.39 -7.33 11.40
N VAL A 242 31.80 -6.15 11.29
CA VAL A 242 32.41 -5.00 10.64
C VAL A 242 33.83 -4.84 11.17
N LYS A 243 34.83 -5.01 10.28
CA LYS A 243 36.25 -4.86 10.64
C LYS A 243 36.44 -3.61 11.50
N PRO A 244 37.22 -3.69 12.60
CA PRO A 244 37.48 -2.54 13.47
C PRO A 244 37.87 -1.31 12.64
N GLY A 245 37.19 -0.18 12.84
CA GLY A 245 37.45 1.08 12.14
C GLY A 245 36.63 1.35 10.87
N LYS A 246 35.83 0.38 10.37
CA LYS A 246 34.94 0.65 9.22
C LYS A 246 33.67 1.37 9.69
N ARG A 247 33.41 2.56 9.14
CA ARG A 247 32.21 3.35 9.45
C ARG A 247 30.93 2.58 9.11
N VAL A 248 29.97 2.58 10.05
CA VAL A 248 28.62 2.09 9.84
C VAL A 248 27.97 2.90 8.72
N SER A 249 27.42 2.21 7.71
CA SER A 249 26.77 2.91 6.59
C SER A 249 25.45 3.54 7.04
N ALA A 250 25.02 4.61 6.36
CA ALA A 250 23.74 5.25 6.65
C ALA A 250 22.55 4.29 6.51
N LYS A 251 22.63 3.33 5.57
CA LYS A 251 21.63 2.26 5.41
C LYS A 251 21.58 1.33 6.62
N ALA A 252 22.73 0.90 7.13
CA ALA A 252 22.80 0.11 8.36
C ALA A 252 22.23 0.87 9.57
N HIS A 253 22.53 2.17 9.68
CA HIS A 253 21.99 3.01 10.74
C HIS A 253 20.47 3.11 10.66
N PHE A 254 19.92 3.38 9.48
CA PHE A 254 18.47 3.44 9.28
C PHE A 254 17.80 2.09 9.55
N SER A 255 18.30 0.98 9.00
CA SER A 255 17.73 -0.35 9.24
C SER A 255 17.75 -0.70 10.74
N ALA A 256 18.84 -0.42 11.46
CA ALA A 256 18.91 -0.63 12.90
C ALA A 256 17.94 0.27 13.67
N ARG A 257 17.74 1.53 13.24
CA ARG A 257 16.78 2.45 13.84
C ARG A 257 15.35 1.99 13.63
N LEU A 258 14.98 1.62 12.39
CA LEU A 258 13.66 1.09 12.06
C LEU A 258 13.38 -0.17 12.87
N ARG A 259 14.31 -1.11 12.89
CA ARG A 259 14.19 -2.35 13.67
C ARG A 259 13.94 -2.06 15.15
N ARG A 260 14.73 -1.17 15.76
CA ARG A 260 14.56 -0.77 17.17
C ARG A 260 13.21 -0.09 17.41
N ALA A 261 12.81 0.82 16.53
CA ALA A 261 11.54 1.53 16.65
C ALA A 261 10.35 0.56 16.60
N LEU A 262 10.47 -0.51 15.81
CA LEU A 262 9.49 -1.60 15.74
C LEU A 262 9.62 -2.62 16.87
N GLU A 263 10.50 -2.38 17.85
CA GLU A 263 10.74 -3.25 19.01
C GLU A 263 11.19 -4.67 18.61
N LEU A 264 12.02 -4.77 17.57
CA LEU A 264 12.52 -6.03 17.05
C LEU A 264 14.01 -6.24 17.40
N ASP A 265 14.36 -7.48 17.73
CA ASP A 265 15.76 -7.90 17.91
C ASP A 265 16.48 -8.09 16.57
N SER A 266 15.77 -8.67 15.59
CA SER A 266 16.21 -8.85 14.20
C SER A 266 15.03 -8.73 13.23
N PHE A 267 15.31 -8.63 11.93
CA PHE A 267 14.36 -8.84 10.83
C PHE A 267 14.26 -10.32 10.42
N ASP A 268 14.47 -11.24 11.36
CA ASP A 268 14.19 -12.66 11.16
C ASP A 268 12.69 -12.96 11.07
N ASP A 269 12.35 -14.23 10.84
CA ASP A 269 10.96 -14.66 10.75
C ASP A 269 10.25 -14.34 12.06
N THR A 270 9.18 -13.55 11.97
CA THR A 270 8.43 -13.10 13.14
C THR A 270 6.98 -12.82 12.79
N HIS A 271 6.09 -13.20 13.70
CA HIS A 271 4.69 -12.82 13.69
C HIS A 271 4.35 -12.30 15.08
N HIS A 272 4.58 -11.01 15.28
CA HIS A 272 4.40 -10.37 16.58
C HIS A 272 3.83 -8.97 16.44
N GLY A 273 2.79 -8.67 17.21
CA GLY A 273 2.09 -7.39 17.19
C GLY A 273 1.69 -6.99 15.76
N LYS A 274 2.28 -5.90 15.28
CA LYS A 274 2.02 -5.36 13.94
C LYS A 274 3.00 -5.82 12.85
N ILE A 275 3.91 -6.74 13.17
CA ILE A 275 4.98 -7.19 12.27
C ILE A 275 4.68 -8.61 11.76
N ASN A 276 4.86 -8.82 10.47
CA ASN A 276 4.75 -10.13 9.83
C ASN A 276 5.86 -10.33 8.79
N ILE A 277 6.92 -11.03 9.17
CA ILE A 277 8.06 -11.38 8.30
C ILE A 277 8.14 -12.89 8.22
N LEU A 278 8.19 -13.43 7.02
CA LEU A 278 8.23 -14.88 6.81
C LEU A 278 9.18 -15.24 5.67
N THR A 279 10.07 -16.20 5.91
CA THR A 279 10.87 -16.82 4.86
C THR A 279 10.03 -17.86 4.14
N MET A 280 9.96 -17.72 2.82
CA MET A 280 9.13 -18.54 1.96
C MET A 280 9.99 -19.65 1.35
N ASN A 281 9.61 -20.89 1.61
CA ASN A 281 10.18 -22.04 0.91
C ASN A 281 9.61 -22.09 -0.51
N SER A 282 10.50 -22.38 -1.47
CA SER A 282 10.19 -22.55 -2.89
C SER A 282 9.20 -23.68 -3.14
#